data_AF-A0A535IDG1-F1
#
_entry.id   AF-A0A535IDG1-F1
#
_cell.length_a   1.000
_cell.length_b   1.000
_cell.length_c   1.000
_cell.angle_alpha   90.00
_cell.angle_beta   90.00
_cell.angle_gamma   90.00
#
_symmetry.space_group_name_H-M   'P 1'
#
loop_
_entity.id
_entity.type
_entity.pdbx_description
1 polymer ?
#
loop_
_entity_poly.entity_id
_entity_poly.type
_entity_poly.pdbx_seq_one_letter_code
_entity_poly.pdbx_strand_id
1 'polypeptide(L)'
;MAARSSSRSTDDSFTCSPAATASGRSANAGASVTSRASSPSSTIPSHPLGGTWVRNRQPTMCIRSSSEMVGLRAEKPPPVMRCATDGGPMRLSLMPRKSIFFAKFSEHASNSLKAARALDGLLRDFTDVERQVRDIRALEHDGDELTHEIIENLNAAFVTPLDREDILGLASRLDDVVDLAHDAAELVLLYDLREVRPQAVRQVEILVSAADGIVEMMNGLERFQGLEPHWIKLHTLEKEGDQAFRDAVGELFASETDPAEIIKWKDLYELLESAIDRCEDVANIVETIAIKHA
;
A
#
# COMPACT_ATOMS: atom_id res chain seq x y z
N MET A 1 -68.27 32.02 -26.83
CA MET A 1 -67.24 32.88 -27.45
C MET A 1 -65.97 32.04 -27.57
N ALA A 2 -65.77 31.37 -28.70
CA ALA A 2 -64.52 30.69 -29.07
C ALA A 2 -64.62 30.30 -30.56
N ALA A 3 -63.69 30.80 -31.37
CA ALA A 3 -63.62 30.56 -32.80
C ALA A 3 -62.37 29.73 -33.13
N ARG A 4 -62.55 28.73 -34.02
CA ARG A 4 -61.80 28.40 -35.26
C ARG A 4 -60.26 28.36 -35.21
N SER A 5 -59.51 27.49 -35.90
CA SER A 5 -59.74 26.61 -37.07
C SER A 5 -58.49 25.78 -37.43
N SER A 6 -58.73 24.55 -37.90
CA SER A 6 -58.14 23.75 -39.01
C SER A 6 -56.64 23.75 -39.38
N SER A 7 -56.07 22.56 -39.61
CA SER A 7 -55.69 21.97 -40.94
C SER A 7 -54.77 20.73 -40.76
N ARG A 8 -55.16 19.51 -41.20
CA ARG A 8 -54.68 18.71 -42.39
C ARG A 8 -53.17 18.40 -42.38
N SER A 9 -52.62 17.21 -42.68
CA SER A 9 -52.92 16.12 -43.66
C SER A 9 -52.03 14.87 -43.35
N THR A 10 -52.56 13.63 -43.26
CA THR A 10 -52.46 12.47 -44.21
C THR A 10 -51.06 12.21 -44.81
N ASP A 11 -50.38 11.13 -44.39
CA ASP A 11 -50.29 9.79 -45.02
C ASP A 11 -49.25 9.71 -46.15
N ASP A 12 -48.23 8.86 -46.00
CA ASP A 12 -48.04 7.74 -46.93
C ASP A 12 -46.93 6.77 -46.46
N SER A 13 -47.34 5.52 -46.27
CA SER A 13 -46.53 4.34 -46.06
C SER A 13 -46.70 3.44 -47.28
N PHE A 14 -45.62 3.05 -47.97
CA PHE A 14 -45.68 1.93 -48.90
C PHE A 14 -44.39 1.10 -48.90
N THR A 15 -44.64 -0.20 -48.86
CA THR A 15 -43.82 -1.41 -48.82
C THR A 15 -43.08 -1.72 -50.13
N CYS A 16 -41.94 -2.45 -50.10
CA CYS A 16 -41.80 -3.80 -50.68
C CYS A 16 -40.36 -4.38 -50.52
N SER A 17 -40.28 -5.66 -50.15
CA SER A 17 -39.14 -6.61 -50.30
C SER A 17 -39.14 -7.24 -51.73
N PRO A 18 -38.34 -8.27 -52.13
CA PRO A 18 -37.25 -9.02 -51.47
C PRO A 18 -35.98 -9.34 -52.35
N ALA A 19 -34.99 -9.99 -51.71
CA ALA A 19 -34.09 -11.07 -52.16
C ALA A 19 -33.07 -10.88 -53.32
N ALA A 20 -31.79 -11.26 -53.07
CA ALA A 20 -31.22 -12.54 -53.50
C ALA A 20 -29.66 -12.52 -53.73
N THR A 21 -28.96 -13.35 -52.95
CA THR A 21 -27.82 -14.24 -53.29
C THR A 21 -26.44 -13.78 -53.81
N ALA A 22 -25.44 -14.41 -53.18
CA ALA A 22 -24.21 -15.02 -53.76
C ALA A 22 -23.07 -14.06 -54.15
N SER A 23 -21.77 -14.40 -54.13
CA SER A 23 -20.92 -15.48 -53.59
C SER A 23 -19.52 -15.22 -54.17
N GLY A 24 -18.44 -15.63 -53.50
CA GLY A 24 -17.08 -15.77 -54.09
C GLY A 24 -16.03 -14.87 -53.42
N ARG A 25 -15.18 -15.37 -52.51
CA ARG A 25 -13.95 -16.18 -52.67
C ARG A 25 -12.86 -15.57 -53.57
N SER A 26 -11.70 -15.31 -52.96
CA SER A 26 -10.31 -15.71 -53.34
C SER A 26 -9.33 -14.65 -52.79
N ALA A 27 -8.55 -14.90 -51.74
CA ALA A 27 -7.30 -15.69 -51.67
C ALA A 27 -6.13 -15.11 -52.49
N ASN A 28 -5.10 -14.60 -51.80
CA ASN A 28 -3.68 -15.00 -51.92
C ASN A 28 -2.85 -14.23 -50.86
N ALA A 29 -2.11 -14.92 -49.98
CA ALA A 29 -0.68 -15.29 -50.13
C ALA A 29 0.22 -14.04 -50.13
N GLY A 30 1.18 -13.83 -49.23
CA GLY A 30 2.07 -14.74 -48.53
C GLY A 30 3.49 -14.25 -48.80
N ALA A 31 4.20 -13.77 -47.78
CA ALA A 31 5.65 -13.52 -47.86
C ALA A 31 6.24 -13.47 -46.45
N SER A 32 6.67 -14.64 -45.99
CA SER A 32 7.67 -14.83 -44.96
C SER A 32 9.01 -14.24 -45.40
N VAL A 33 9.55 -13.29 -44.62
CA VAL A 33 10.95 -12.89 -44.70
C VAL A 33 11.64 -13.33 -43.41
N THR A 34 12.42 -14.39 -43.53
CA THR A 34 13.48 -14.76 -42.60
C THR A 34 14.72 -13.92 -42.92
N SER A 35 15.22 -13.12 -41.99
CA SER A 35 16.65 -12.76 -41.98
C SER A 35 17.15 -12.54 -40.56
N ARG A 36 18.07 -13.43 -40.20
CA ARG A 36 18.88 -13.51 -39.00
C ARG A 36 20.10 -12.60 -39.18
N ALA A 37 20.35 -11.67 -38.25
CA ALA A 37 21.65 -11.01 -38.05
C ALA A 37 21.65 -10.42 -36.62
N SER A 38 22.22 -11.11 -35.63
CA SER A 38 23.62 -10.98 -35.20
C SER A 38 23.87 -9.70 -34.39
N SER A 39 23.80 -9.85 -33.07
CA SER A 39 24.21 -8.90 -32.04
C SER A 39 25.69 -8.50 -32.19
N PRO A 40 26.06 -7.24 -31.91
CA PRO A 40 27.40 -6.91 -31.45
C PRO A 40 27.40 -6.81 -29.92
N SER A 41 28.14 -7.72 -29.31
CA SER A 41 28.67 -7.64 -27.95
C SER A 41 29.35 -6.28 -27.72
N SER A 42 28.92 -5.53 -26.72
CA SER A 42 29.69 -4.40 -26.18
C SER A 42 30.16 -4.77 -24.78
N THR A 43 31.47 -4.99 -24.71
CA THR A 43 32.25 -5.26 -23.50
C THR A 43 32.22 -4.05 -22.57
N ILE A 44 31.67 -4.23 -21.37
CA ILE A 44 31.77 -3.30 -20.25
C ILE A 44 33.12 -3.56 -19.54
N PRO A 45 34.00 -2.56 -19.32
CA PRO A 45 35.10 -2.69 -18.39
C PRO A 45 34.63 -2.32 -16.97
N SER A 46 34.83 -3.26 -16.05
CA SER A 46 34.66 -3.12 -14.62
C SER A 46 35.84 -2.37 -13.98
N HIS A 47 35.55 -1.37 -13.15
CA HIS A 47 36.48 -0.82 -12.16
C HIS A 47 35.80 -0.77 -10.78
N PRO A 48 36.47 -1.23 -9.71
CA PRO A 48 35.92 -1.25 -8.35
C PRO A 48 36.36 -0.01 -7.55
N LEU A 49 35.95 -0.01 -6.26
CA LEU A 49 36.26 0.90 -5.14
C LEU A 49 35.15 1.94 -4.92
N GLY A 50 34.34 1.88 -3.87
CA GLY A 50 34.68 1.57 -2.47
C GLY A 50 34.79 2.89 -1.71
N GLY A 51 33.68 3.37 -1.14
CA GLY A 51 33.60 4.64 -0.43
C GLY A 51 32.60 4.56 0.73
N THR A 52 33.09 4.13 1.88
CA THR A 52 32.42 4.14 3.18
C THR A 52 32.30 5.57 3.70
N TRP A 53 31.07 6.04 3.92
CA TRP A 53 30.79 7.31 4.60
C TRP A 53 30.52 7.06 6.09
N VAL A 54 31.55 7.15 6.92
CA VAL A 54 31.41 7.23 8.39
C VAL A 54 31.49 8.70 8.80
N ARG A 55 30.36 9.29 9.19
CA ARG A 55 30.33 10.62 9.83
C ARG A 55 30.44 10.45 11.34
N ASN A 56 31.65 10.65 11.86
CA ASN A 56 31.91 10.78 13.29
C ASN A 56 31.73 12.26 13.69
N ARG A 57 30.70 12.61 14.45
CA ARG A 57 30.54 13.92 15.10
C ARG A 57 30.76 13.75 16.61
N GLN A 58 31.91 14.22 17.09
CA GLN A 58 32.10 14.55 18.50
C GLN A 58 31.60 15.97 18.78
N PRO A 59 30.92 16.22 19.91
CA PRO A 59 30.74 17.57 20.42
C PRO A 59 31.91 17.99 21.31
N THR A 60 32.45 19.17 21.02
CA THR A 60 33.43 19.91 21.81
C THR A 60 32.80 20.43 23.10
N MET A 61 33.43 20.16 24.25
CA MET A 61 33.06 20.77 25.54
C MET A 61 34.09 21.83 25.93
N CYS A 62 33.61 23.06 26.13
CA CYS A 62 34.40 24.24 26.48
C CYS A 62 35.02 24.12 27.88
N ILE A 63 36.33 24.32 27.94
CA ILE A 63 37.11 24.53 29.16
C ILE A 63 36.91 25.99 29.61
N ARG A 64 36.49 26.20 30.86
CA ARG A 64 36.73 27.48 31.55
C ARG A 64 37.44 27.26 32.87
N SER A 65 38.40 28.15 33.06
CA SER A 65 39.49 28.19 34.04
C SER A 65 39.03 28.60 35.44
N SER A 66 39.76 28.03 36.40
CA SER A 66 39.83 28.32 37.83
C SER A 66 40.05 29.80 38.19
N SER A 67 39.47 30.24 39.30
CA SER A 67 40.18 30.88 40.42
C SER A 67 39.17 31.20 41.54
N GLU A 68 39.33 30.59 42.73
CA GLU A 68 39.56 31.30 44.00
C GLU A 68 39.44 30.33 45.18
N MET A 69 40.48 30.34 46.00
CA MET A 69 40.74 29.43 47.11
C MET A 69 40.68 30.25 48.40
N VAL A 70 39.69 30.02 49.28
CA VAL A 70 39.66 30.58 50.63
C VAL A 70 39.05 29.59 51.63
N GLY A 71 39.84 29.25 52.65
CA GLY A 71 39.35 29.07 54.03
C GLY A 71 38.78 27.72 54.45
N LEU A 72 39.66 26.77 54.80
CA LEU A 72 39.32 25.56 55.56
C LEU A 72 38.90 25.88 57.00
N ARG A 73 37.65 25.58 57.36
CA ARG A 73 37.23 25.25 58.73
C ARG A 73 36.55 23.88 58.72
N ALA A 74 36.97 23.01 59.64
CA ALA A 74 36.51 21.64 59.75
C ALA A 74 35.06 21.58 60.23
N GLU A 75 34.15 21.19 59.34
CA GLU A 75 32.78 20.83 59.67
C GLU A 75 32.63 19.30 59.81
N LYS A 76 31.84 18.92 60.81
CA LYS A 76 31.56 17.55 61.27
C LYS A 76 30.82 16.78 60.15
N PRO A 77 31.13 15.50 59.88
CA PRO A 77 30.47 14.76 58.80
C PRO A 77 28.97 14.60 59.09
N PRO A 78 28.09 14.73 58.08
CA PRO A 78 26.67 14.47 58.25
C PRO A 78 26.42 12.98 58.55
N PRO A 79 25.32 12.64 59.24
CA PRO A 79 25.01 11.26 59.54
C PRO A 79 24.81 10.46 58.25
N VAL A 80 25.47 9.31 58.18
CA VAL A 80 25.34 8.33 57.09
C VAL A 80 23.88 7.89 57.04
N MET A 81 23.15 8.37 56.04
CA MET A 81 21.79 7.92 55.77
C MET A 81 21.90 6.47 55.25
N ARG A 82 21.50 5.52 56.10
CA ARG A 82 21.32 4.12 55.70
C ARG A 82 20.31 4.11 54.54
N CYS A 83 20.74 3.71 53.35
CA CYS A 83 19.82 3.30 52.30
C CYS A 83 18.99 2.14 52.86
N ALA A 84 17.72 2.41 53.15
CA ALA A 84 16.73 1.37 53.33
C ALA A 84 16.64 0.63 51.99
N THR A 85 17.01 -0.65 51.98
CA THR A 85 16.70 -1.55 50.90
C THR A 85 15.19 -1.77 50.91
N ASP A 86 14.44 -0.86 50.29
CA ASP A 86 13.05 -1.12 49.90
C ASP A 86 13.09 -2.09 48.72
N GLY A 87 13.26 -3.37 49.05
CA GLY A 87 12.94 -4.49 48.18
C GLY A 87 11.43 -4.60 48.04
N GLY A 88 10.80 -3.59 47.45
CA GLY A 88 9.42 -3.69 46.98
C GLY A 88 9.36 -4.74 45.88
N PRO A 89 8.36 -5.64 45.86
CA PRO A 89 8.25 -6.62 44.79
C PRO A 89 8.10 -5.85 43.46
N MET A 90 9.03 -6.08 42.54
CA MET A 90 8.87 -5.73 41.14
C MET A 90 7.54 -6.34 40.69
N ARG A 91 6.50 -5.51 40.61
CA ARG A 91 5.22 -5.91 40.04
C ARG A 91 5.48 -6.11 38.56
N LEU A 92 5.75 -7.35 38.18
CA LEU A 92 5.61 -7.80 36.81
C LEU A 92 4.18 -7.42 36.40
N SER A 93 4.04 -6.34 35.65
CA SER A 93 2.78 -5.97 35.04
C SER A 93 2.44 -7.06 34.04
N LEU A 94 1.68 -8.05 34.52
CA LEU A 94 1.05 -9.08 33.72
C LEU A 94 -0.24 -8.48 33.13
N MET A 95 -0.10 -7.36 32.41
CA MET A 95 -1.08 -7.09 31.35
C MET A 95 -1.09 -8.34 30.47
N PRO A 96 -2.26 -8.85 30.05
CA PRO A 96 -2.32 -10.03 29.20
C PRO A 96 -1.64 -9.68 27.86
N ARG A 97 -0.33 -9.95 27.75
CA ARG A 97 0.49 -9.63 26.57
C ARG A 97 0.04 -10.36 25.31
N LYS A 98 -0.84 -11.35 25.45
CA LYS A 98 -1.53 -11.99 24.32
C LYS A 98 -2.38 -11.00 23.51
N SER A 99 -2.87 -9.90 24.12
CA SER A 99 -3.79 -8.95 23.44
C SER A 99 -3.12 -7.85 22.61
N ILE A 100 -1.86 -7.47 22.90
CA ILE A 100 -1.29 -6.23 22.32
C ILE A 100 -0.96 -6.37 20.83
N PHE A 101 -0.40 -7.51 20.41
CA PHE A 101 -0.06 -7.72 18.99
C PHE A 101 -1.31 -7.78 18.12
N PHE A 102 -2.34 -8.52 18.51
CA PHE A 102 -3.60 -8.58 17.77
C PHE A 102 -4.31 -7.22 17.71
N ALA A 103 -4.28 -6.45 18.79
CA ALA A 103 -4.79 -5.08 18.80
C ALA A 103 -4.03 -4.19 17.81
N LYS A 104 -2.68 -4.26 17.80
CA LYS A 104 -1.84 -3.50 16.87
C LYS A 104 -2.05 -3.90 15.42
N PHE A 105 -2.20 -5.20 15.12
CA PHE A 105 -2.55 -5.64 13.76
C PHE A 105 -3.91 -5.12 13.31
N SER A 106 -4.91 -5.11 14.21
CA SER A 106 -6.24 -4.57 13.90
C SER A 106 -6.21 -3.05 13.68
N GLU A 107 -5.40 -2.33 14.46
CA GLU A 107 -5.14 -0.90 14.30
C GLU A 107 -4.46 -0.60 12.96
N HIS A 108 -3.41 -1.35 12.62
CA HIS A 108 -2.67 -1.20 11.36
C HIS A 108 -3.53 -1.53 10.14
N ALA A 109 -4.29 -2.64 10.18
CA ALA A 109 -5.28 -2.94 9.13
C ALA A 109 -6.33 -1.84 8.96
N SER A 110 -6.80 -1.24 10.07
CA SER A 110 -7.70 -0.09 9.98
C SER A 110 -7.03 1.11 9.34
N ASN A 111 -5.71 1.28 9.51
CA ASN A 111 -4.94 2.33 8.85
C ASN A 111 -4.79 2.05 7.34
N SER A 112 -4.49 0.81 6.94
CA SER A 112 -4.50 0.38 5.53
C SER A 112 -5.82 0.70 4.84
N LEU A 113 -6.97 0.44 5.50
CA LEU A 113 -8.29 0.79 4.96
C LEU A 113 -8.51 2.30 4.84
N LYS A 114 -8.01 3.11 5.79
CA LYS A 114 -8.07 4.58 5.69
C LYS A 114 -7.24 5.07 4.50
N ALA A 115 -6.03 4.54 4.31
CA ALA A 115 -5.14 4.90 3.22
C ALA A 115 -5.75 4.54 1.85
N ALA A 116 -6.28 3.32 1.70
CA ALA A 116 -6.98 2.90 0.49
C ALA A 116 -8.18 3.80 0.17
N ARG A 117 -8.98 4.18 1.18
CA ARG A 117 -10.13 5.10 0.99
C ARG A 117 -9.71 6.52 0.66
N ALA A 118 -8.62 7.01 1.25
CA ALA A 118 -8.08 8.32 0.93
C ALA A 118 -7.55 8.35 -0.52
N LEU A 119 -6.89 7.28 -0.96
CA LEU A 119 -6.47 7.12 -2.35
C LEU A 119 -7.66 7.02 -3.31
N ASP A 120 -8.73 6.30 -2.95
CA ASP A 120 -9.98 6.28 -3.73
C ASP A 120 -10.57 7.70 -3.88
N GLY A 121 -10.56 8.49 -2.80
CA GLY A 121 -10.94 9.90 -2.84
C GLY A 121 -10.10 10.71 -3.84
N LEU A 122 -8.78 10.57 -3.78
CA LEU A 122 -7.86 11.24 -4.70
C LEU A 122 -8.10 10.84 -6.15
N LEU A 123 -8.23 9.54 -6.43
CA LEU A 123 -8.40 9.04 -7.80
C LEU A 123 -9.79 9.32 -8.39
N ARG A 124 -10.75 9.80 -7.59
CA ARG A 124 -12.05 10.28 -8.07
C ARG A 124 -12.10 11.79 -8.27
N ASP A 125 -11.22 12.54 -7.61
CA ASP A 125 -11.21 13.99 -7.65
C ASP A 125 -9.78 14.56 -7.49
N PHE A 126 -9.21 15.04 -8.60
CA PHE A 126 -7.91 15.71 -8.61
C PHE A 126 -7.98 17.19 -8.17
N THR A 127 -8.90 17.54 -7.29
CA THR A 127 -8.96 18.86 -6.65
C THR A 127 -8.11 18.90 -5.38
N ASP A 128 -7.20 19.88 -5.28
CA ASP A 128 -6.28 20.06 -4.13
C ASP A 128 -5.47 18.77 -3.85
N VAL A 129 -4.83 18.25 -4.91
CA VAL A 129 -4.02 17.02 -4.88
C VAL A 129 -2.95 17.11 -3.79
N GLU A 130 -2.28 18.25 -3.64
CA GLU A 130 -1.23 18.44 -2.63
C GLU A 130 -1.74 18.30 -1.19
N ARG A 131 -2.99 18.68 -0.91
CA ARG A 131 -3.60 18.40 0.40
C ARG A 131 -3.90 16.92 0.55
N GLN A 132 -4.56 16.31 -0.45
CA GLN A 132 -4.93 14.90 -0.38
C GLN A 132 -3.73 13.96 -0.26
N VAL A 133 -2.64 14.22 -1.00
CA VAL A 133 -1.38 13.47 -0.90
C VAL A 133 -0.74 13.65 0.48
N ARG A 134 -0.78 14.86 1.06
CA ARG A 134 -0.31 15.06 2.45
C ARG A 134 -1.14 14.30 3.47
N ASP A 135 -2.45 14.21 3.27
CA ASP A 135 -3.34 13.45 4.15
C ASP A 135 -3.03 11.95 4.07
N ILE A 136 -2.76 11.42 2.86
CA ILE A 136 -2.33 10.02 2.65
C ILE A 136 -0.96 9.76 3.27
N ARG A 137 0.00 10.69 3.11
CA ARG A 137 1.32 10.61 3.75
C ARG A 137 1.25 10.58 5.28
N ALA A 138 0.30 11.28 5.88
CA ALA A 138 0.10 11.18 7.33
C ALA A 138 -0.31 9.76 7.74
N LEU A 139 -1.11 9.07 6.91
CA LEU A 139 -1.48 7.67 7.15
C LEU A 139 -0.30 6.72 6.95
N GLU A 140 0.58 6.96 5.97
CA GLU A 140 1.85 6.23 5.84
C GLU A 140 2.70 6.35 7.11
N HIS A 141 2.87 7.58 7.61
CA HIS A 141 3.61 7.79 8.86
C HIS A 141 2.98 7.08 10.06
N ASP A 142 1.65 7.09 10.18
CA ASP A 142 0.92 6.35 11.22
C ASP A 142 1.17 4.83 11.09
N GLY A 143 1.27 4.29 9.86
CA GLY A 143 1.59 2.89 9.59
C GLY A 143 3.01 2.52 10.02
N ASP A 144 3.97 3.36 9.65
CA ASP A 144 5.38 3.28 10.03
C ASP A 144 5.55 3.22 11.57
N GLU A 145 4.84 4.10 12.29
CA GLU A 145 4.83 4.13 13.75
C GLU A 145 4.26 2.83 14.33
N LEU A 146 3.18 2.30 13.78
CA LEU A 146 2.59 1.02 14.21
C LEU A 146 3.55 -0.16 13.98
N THR A 147 4.20 -0.20 12.82
CA THR A 147 5.23 -1.20 12.49
C THR A 147 6.38 -1.12 13.49
N HIS A 148 6.86 0.08 13.78
CA HIS A 148 7.90 0.31 14.78
C HIS A 148 7.49 -0.19 16.17
N GLU A 149 6.30 0.18 16.65
CA GLU A 149 5.77 -0.25 17.94
C GLU A 149 5.62 -1.78 18.03
N ILE A 150 5.20 -2.45 16.96
CA ILE A 150 5.13 -3.93 16.91
C ILE A 150 6.53 -4.53 17.11
N ILE A 151 7.53 -4.00 16.41
CA ILE A 151 8.93 -4.46 16.50
C ILE A 151 9.50 -4.22 17.90
N GLU A 152 9.26 -3.05 18.49
CA GLU A 152 9.68 -2.75 19.88
C GLU A 152 9.05 -3.71 20.89
N ASN A 153 7.73 -3.92 20.78
CA ASN A 153 7.01 -4.87 21.62
C ASN A 153 7.54 -6.30 21.46
N LEU A 154 7.88 -6.70 20.22
CA LEU A 154 8.45 -8.01 19.93
C LEU A 154 9.83 -8.19 20.57
N ASN A 155 10.69 -7.16 20.51
CA ASN A 155 12.02 -7.18 21.11
C ASN A 155 11.97 -7.24 22.64
N ALA A 156 11.00 -6.56 23.26
CA ALA A 156 10.76 -6.61 24.69
C ALA A 156 10.08 -7.92 25.16
N ALA A 157 9.47 -8.68 24.24
CA ALA A 157 8.68 -9.85 24.58
C ALA A 157 9.51 -11.13 24.75
N PHE A 158 9.59 -11.64 25.98
CA PHE A 158 10.17 -12.98 26.24
C PHE A 158 9.30 -14.15 25.72
N VAL A 159 7.97 -14.00 25.74
CA VAL A 159 7.01 -14.96 25.20
C VAL A 159 6.08 -14.21 24.25
N THR A 160 5.85 -14.79 23.07
CA THR A 160 4.99 -14.23 22.00
C THR A 160 3.79 -15.14 21.75
N PRO A 161 2.63 -14.60 21.33
CA PRO A 161 1.44 -15.40 21.03
C PRO A 161 1.50 -16.13 19.68
N LEU A 162 2.36 -15.63 18.78
CA LEU A 162 2.65 -16.15 17.45
C LEU A 162 4.16 -16.34 17.30
N ASP A 163 4.57 -17.03 16.23
CA ASP A 163 5.97 -17.08 15.84
C ASP A 163 6.47 -15.67 15.52
N ARG A 164 7.72 -15.39 15.87
CA ARG A 164 8.31 -14.04 15.69
C ARG A 164 8.35 -13.64 14.21
N GLU A 165 8.59 -14.61 13.32
CA GLU A 165 8.57 -14.41 11.88
C GLU A 165 7.20 -13.98 11.37
N ASP A 166 6.13 -14.58 11.87
CA ASP A 166 4.76 -14.28 11.47
C ASP A 166 4.36 -12.86 11.95
N ILE A 167 4.77 -12.47 13.16
CA ILE A 167 4.54 -11.12 13.68
C ILE A 167 5.21 -10.06 12.81
N LEU A 168 6.48 -10.28 12.46
CA LEU A 168 7.24 -9.37 11.60
C LEU A 168 6.68 -9.34 10.17
N GLY A 169 6.32 -10.50 9.64
CA GLY A 169 5.71 -10.63 8.31
C GLY A 169 4.38 -9.89 8.22
N LEU A 170 3.49 -10.06 9.19
CA LEU A 170 2.22 -9.34 9.24
C LEU A 170 2.42 -7.83 9.34
N ALA A 171 3.30 -7.37 10.24
CA ALA A 171 3.59 -5.95 10.39
C ALA A 171 4.08 -5.34 9.07
N SER A 172 5.10 -5.96 8.46
CA SER A 172 5.66 -5.49 7.19
C SER A 172 4.65 -5.52 6.05
N ARG A 173 3.80 -6.55 5.94
CA ARG A 173 2.82 -6.62 4.84
C ARG A 173 1.65 -5.66 5.00
N LEU A 174 1.25 -5.33 6.23
CA LEU A 174 0.27 -4.27 6.49
C LEU A 174 0.83 -2.90 6.14
N ASP A 175 2.11 -2.67 6.44
CA ASP A 175 2.89 -1.48 6.08
C ASP A 175 2.94 -1.29 4.56
N ASP A 176 3.37 -2.33 3.82
CA ASP A 176 3.53 -2.28 2.36
C ASP A 176 2.23 -1.84 1.65
N VAL A 177 1.05 -2.18 2.18
CA VAL A 177 -0.24 -1.72 1.62
C VAL A 177 -0.41 -0.21 1.73
N VAL A 178 -0.04 0.37 2.88
CA VAL A 178 -0.12 1.82 3.13
C VAL A 178 0.92 2.55 2.28
N ASP A 179 2.14 2.03 2.23
CA ASP A 179 3.25 2.59 1.46
C ASP A 179 2.91 2.66 -0.03
N LEU A 180 2.42 1.57 -0.62
CA LEU A 180 2.05 1.56 -2.04
C LEU A 180 0.87 2.49 -2.34
N ALA A 181 -0.05 2.66 -1.39
CA ALA A 181 -1.12 3.65 -1.53
C ALA A 181 -0.58 5.09 -1.51
N HIS A 182 0.43 5.37 -0.68
CA HIS A 182 1.12 6.66 -0.65
C HIS A 182 1.95 6.88 -1.91
N ASP A 183 2.71 5.89 -2.38
CA ASP A 183 3.48 5.96 -3.63
C ASP A 183 2.58 6.25 -4.83
N ALA A 184 1.41 5.60 -4.90
CA ALA A 184 0.42 5.88 -5.94
C ALA A 184 -0.08 7.33 -5.89
N ALA A 185 -0.31 7.86 -4.68
CA ALA A 185 -0.72 9.25 -4.48
C ALA A 185 0.39 10.25 -4.87
N GLU A 186 1.65 9.95 -4.51
CA GLU A 186 2.82 10.75 -4.91
C GLU A 186 3.00 10.76 -6.43
N LEU A 187 2.75 9.64 -7.13
CA LEU A 187 2.79 9.61 -8.60
C LEU A 187 1.74 10.53 -9.22
N VAL A 188 0.51 10.57 -8.68
CA VAL A 188 -0.54 11.49 -9.16
C VAL A 188 -0.04 12.94 -9.13
N LEU A 189 0.64 13.33 -8.05
CA LEU A 189 1.21 14.66 -7.90
C LEU A 189 2.45 14.87 -8.80
N LEU A 190 3.39 13.94 -8.79
CA LEU A 190 4.68 14.05 -9.49
C LEU A 190 4.51 14.10 -11.01
N TYR A 191 3.57 13.30 -11.53
CA TYR A 191 3.28 13.24 -12.96
C TYR A 191 2.26 14.27 -13.44
N ASP A 192 1.72 15.07 -12.51
CA ASP A 192 0.68 16.07 -12.77
C ASP A 192 -0.47 15.43 -13.58
N LEU A 193 -1.05 14.36 -13.01
CA LEU A 193 -2.19 13.69 -13.61
C LEU A 193 -3.42 14.58 -13.46
N ARG A 194 -4.04 14.91 -14.60
CA ARG A 194 -5.14 15.89 -14.65
C ARG A 194 -6.48 15.28 -15.03
N GLU A 195 -6.48 14.04 -15.49
CA GLU A 195 -7.70 13.36 -15.96
C GLU A 195 -7.92 12.08 -15.18
N VAL A 196 -9.08 11.94 -14.57
CA VAL A 196 -9.47 10.70 -13.90
C VAL A 196 -9.78 9.63 -14.95
N ARG A 197 -9.12 8.46 -14.85
CA ARG A 197 -9.40 7.31 -15.70
C ARG A 197 -10.26 6.26 -14.97
N PRO A 198 -11.37 5.77 -15.57
CA PRO A 198 -12.24 4.77 -14.94
C PRO A 198 -11.52 3.50 -14.48
N GLN A 199 -10.45 3.11 -15.16
CA GLN A 199 -9.68 1.91 -14.85
C GLN A 199 -8.85 2.07 -13.56
N ALA A 200 -8.36 3.28 -13.26
CA ALA A 200 -7.73 3.57 -11.96
C ALA A 200 -8.76 3.48 -10.83
N VAL A 201 -9.94 4.08 -11.06
CA VAL A 201 -11.06 4.04 -10.10
C VAL A 201 -11.49 2.60 -9.81
N ARG A 202 -11.57 1.74 -10.84
CA ARG A 202 -11.91 0.33 -10.65
C ARG A 202 -10.86 -0.40 -9.80
N GLN A 203 -9.57 -0.20 -10.05
CA GLN A 203 -8.52 -0.86 -9.27
C GLN A 203 -8.52 -0.41 -7.80
N VAL A 204 -8.69 0.90 -7.53
CA VAL A 204 -8.73 1.39 -6.16
C VAL A 204 -9.99 0.95 -5.40
N GLU A 205 -11.13 0.75 -6.08
CA GLU A 205 -12.33 0.13 -5.47
C GLU A 205 -12.06 -1.31 -5.00
N ILE A 206 -11.28 -2.07 -5.78
CA ILE A 206 -10.84 -3.43 -5.41
C ILE A 206 -9.89 -3.36 -4.22
N LEU A 207 -8.93 -2.43 -4.24
CA LEU A 207 -8.01 -2.20 -3.11
C LEU A 207 -8.75 -1.86 -1.82
N VAL A 208 -9.75 -0.97 -1.86
CA VAL A 208 -10.59 -0.65 -0.69
C VAL A 208 -11.32 -1.88 -0.18
N SER A 209 -11.86 -2.70 -1.09
CA SER A 209 -12.55 -3.94 -0.73
C SER A 209 -11.61 -4.99 -0.12
N ALA A 210 -10.37 -5.05 -0.60
CA ALA A 210 -9.33 -5.92 -0.07
C ALA A 210 -8.87 -5.45 1.32
N ALA A 211 -8.58 -4.16 1.49
CA ALA A 211 -8.23 -3.59 2.78
C ALA A 211 -9.34 -3.78 3.83
N ASP A 212 -10.62 -3.70 3.45
CA ASP A 212 -11.74 -4.03 4.32
C ASP A 212 -11.74 -5.52 4.73
N GLY A 213 -11.45 -6.42 3.79
CA GLY A 213 -11.23 -7.84 4.06
C GLY A 213 -10.08 -8.11 5.05
N ILE A 214 -8.98 -7.35 4.96
CA ILE A 214 -7.89 -7.42 5.95
C ILE A 214 -8.38 -7.02 7.33
N VAL A 215 -9.17 -5.94 7.46
CA VAL A 215 -9.73 -5.51 8.73
C VAL A 215 -10.60 -6.60 9.35
N GLU A 216 -11.49 -7.22 8.57
CA GLU A 216 -12.31 -8.34 9.05
C GLU A 216 -11.44 -9.50 9.56
N MET A 217 -10.39 -9.84 8.80
CA MET A 217 -9.47 -10.93 9.11
C MET A 217 -8.64 -10.67 10.37
N MET A 218 -8.05 -9.47 10.52
CA MET A 218 -7.24 -9.10 11.69
C MET A 218 -8.06 -9.07 12.97
N ASN A 219 -9.30 -8.59 12.91
CA ASN A 219 -10.23 -8.61 14.06
C ASN A 219 -10.59 -10.04 14.51
N GLY A 220 -10.48 -11.03 13.62
CA GLY A 220 -10.73 -12.43 13.90
C GLY A 220 -9.48 -13.24 14.28
N LEU A 221 -8.28 -12.70 14.07
CA LEU A 221 -7.02 -13.46 14.06
C LEU A 221 -6.74 -14.19 15.38
N GLU A 222 -7.04 -13.57 16.53
CA GLU A 222 -6.78 -14.15 17.87
C GLU A 222 -7.51 -15.49 18.09
N ARG A 223 -8.58 -15.76 17.34
CA ARG A 223 -9.34 -17.03 17.44
C ARG A 223 -8.71 -18.17 16.66
N PHE A 224 -7.87 -17.90 15.66
CA PHE A 224 -7.31 -18.88 14.72
C PHE A 224 -8.33 -19.76 13.97
N GLN A 225 -9.63 -19.47 14.07
CA GLN A 225 -10.73 -20.27 13.55
C GLN A 225 -11.71 -19.40 12.77
N GLY A 226 -12.32 -19.98 11.74
CA GLY A 226 -13.30 -19.29 10.91
C GLY A 226 -12.70 -18.18 10.04
N LEU A 227 -11.37 -18.21 9.84
CA LEU A 227 -10.64 -17.24 9.04
C LEU A 227 -10.66 -17.58 7.53
N GLU A 228 -10.96 -18.84 7.18
CA GLU A 228 -10.94 -19.34 5.80
C GLU A 228 -11.75 -18.52 4.78
N PRO A 229 -12.99 -18.11 5.09
CA PRO A 229 -13.75 -17.29 4.16
C PRO A 229 -13.08 -15.93 3.86
N HIS A 230 -12.28 -15.40 4.78
CA HIS A 230 -11.64 -14.09 4.63
C HIS A 230 -10.43 -14.15 3.69
N TRP A 231 -9.53 -15.13 3.83
CA TRP A 231 -8.40 -15.23 2.90
C TRP A 231 -8.84 -15.69 1.50
N ILE A 232 -9.88 -16.55 1.38
CA ILE A 232 -10.48 -16.88 0.07
C ILE A 232 -11.06 -15.63 -0.61
N LYS A 233 -11.70 -14.74 0.15
CA LYS A 233 -12.20 -13.45 -0.36
C LYS A 233 -11.04 -12.59 -0.89
N LEU A 234 -9.93 -12.51 -0.16
CA LEU A 234 -8.74 -11.76 -0.61
C LEU A 234 -8.10 -12.36 -1.87
N HIS A 235 -7.93 -13.68 -1.96
CA HIS A 235 -7.48 -14.37 -3.18
C HIS A 235 -8.42 -14.17 -4.38
N THR A 236 -9.69 -13.85 -4.13
CA THR A 236 -10.66 -13.55 -5.19
C THR A 236 -10.53 -12.10 -5.66
N LEU A 237 -10.34 -11.18 -4.71
CA LEU A 237 -10.14 -9.76 -5.00
C LEU A 237 -8.81 -9.50 -5.70
N GLU A 238 -7.74 -10.22 -5.34
CA GLU A 238 -6.46 -10.17 -6.06
C GLU A 238 -6.65 -10.54 -7.52
N LYS A 239 -7.25 -11.70 -7.83
CA LYS A 239 -7.54 -12.11 -9.22
C LYS A 239 -8.38 -11.08 -9.98
N GLU A 240 -9.29 -10.41 -9.29
CA GLU A 240 -10.07 -9.32 -9.89
C GLU A 240 -9.20 -8.10 -10.19
N GLY A 241 -8.31 -7.72 -9.27
CA GLY A 241 -7.34 -6.62 -9.42
C GLY A 241 -6.34 -6.88 -10.55
N ASP A 242 -5.82 -8.09 -10.59
CA ASP A 242 -4.90 -8.63 -11.59
C ASP A 242 -5.54 -8.61 -13.01
N GLN A 243 -6.82 -8.97 -13.12
CA GLN A 243 -7.60 -8.79 -14.36
C GLN A 243 -7.85 -7.31 -14.66
N ALA A 244 -8.19 -6.48 -13.67
CA ALA A 244 -8.42 -5.05 -13.84
C ALA A 244 -7.19 -4.32 -14.38
N PHE A 245 -6.01 -4.67 -13.88
CA PHE A 245 -4.73 -4.18 -14.36
C PHE A 245 -4.50 -4.53 -15.84
N ARG A 246 -4.68 -5.82 -16.21
CA ARG A 246 -4.49 -6.27 -17.60
C ARG A 246 -5.44 -5.56 -18.56
N ASP A 247 -6.69 -5.40 -18.17
CA ASP A 247 -7.69 -4.66 -18.96
C ASP A 247 -7.30 -3.18 -19.09
N ALA A 248 -6.82 -2.57 -18.01
CA ALA A 248 -6.38 -1.18 -17.97
C ALA A 248 -5.19 -0.91 -18.90
N VAL A 249 -4.18 -1.78 -18.85
CA VAL A 249 -3.01 -1.70 -19.73
C VAL A 249 -3.41 -1.98 -21.19
N GLY A 250 -4.26 -2.97 -21.43
CA GLY A 250 -4.76 -3.28 -22.77
C GLY A 250 -5.46 -2.07 -23.42
N GLU A 251 -6.37 -1.43 -22.69
CA GLU A 251 -7.08 -0.23 -23.15
C GLU A 251 -6.13 0.97 -23.30
N LEU A 252 -5.19 1.16 -22.37
CA LEU A 252 -4.20 2.24 -22.42
C LEU A 252 -3.40 2.19 -23.72
N PHE A 253 -2.85 1.03 -24.10
CA PHE A 253 -2.08 0.88 -25.33
C PHE A 253 -2.94 0.88 -26.61
N ALA A 254 -4.25 0.65 -26.50
CA ALA A 254 -5.16 0.71 -27.64
C ALA A 254 -5.64 2.14 -27.95
N SER A 255 -5.79 2.97 -26.92
CA SER A 255 -6.44 4.29 -27.01
C SER A 255 -5.46 5.48 -26.93
N GLU A 256 -4.37 5.35 -26.17
CA GLU A 256 -3.39 6.43 -25.98
C GLU A 256 -2.28 6.37 -27.02
N THR A 257 -1.86 7.54 -27.51
CA THR A 257 -0.77 7.66 -28.49
C THR A 257 0.43 8.42 -27.96
N ASP A 258 0.27 9.21 -26.89
CA ASP A 258 1.38 9.90 -26.24
C ASP A 258 2.17 8.91 -25.35
N PRO A 259 3.45 8.63 -25.67
CA PRO A 259 4.28 7.75 -24.84
C PRO A 259 4.45 8.24 -23.41
N ALA A 260 4.42 9.55 -23.17
CA ALA A 260 4.52 10.09 -21.82
C ALA A 260 3.30 9.71 -20.98
N GLU A 261 2.09 9.86 -21.53
CA GLU A 261 0.85 9.45 -20.85
C GLU A 261 0.78 7.93 -20.66
N ILE A 262 1.24 7.14 -21.64
CA ILE A 262 1.33 5.68 -21.49
C ILE A 262 2.21 5.31 -20.29
N ILE A 263 3.40 5.93 -20.15
CA ILE A 263 4.30 5.64 -19.02
C ILE A 263 3.62 6.01 -17.70
N LYS A 264 3.12 7.23 -17.58
CA LYS A 264 2.51 7.73 -16.34
C LYS A 264 1.36 6.85 -15.84
N TRP A 265 0.44 6.49 -16.75
CA TRP A 265 -0.73 5.69 -16.39
C TRP A 265 -0.39 4.23 -16.12
N LYS A 266 0.56 3.67 -16.89
CA LYS A 266 1.03 2.31 -16.64
C LYS A 266 1.68 2.21 -15.26
N ASP A 267 2.56 3.15 -14.89
CA ASP A 267 3.24 3.13 -13.61
C ASP A 267 2.25 3.25 -12.44
N LEU A 268 1.21 4.10 -12.57
CA LEU A 268 0.13 4.18 -11.58
C LEU A 268 -0.67 2.86 -11.48
N TYR A 269 -1.03 2.24 -12.61
CA TYR A 269 -1.75 0.97 -12.59
C TYR A 269 -0.94 -0.15 -11.95
N GLU A 270 0.38 -0.19 -12.17
CA GLU A 270 1.27 -1.17 -11.54
C GLU A 270 1.32 -0.99 -10.01
N LEU A 271 1.37 0.26 -9.51
CA LEU A 271 1.31 0.49 -8.06
C LEU A 271 -0.02 0.07 -7.45
N LEU A 272 -1.15 0.34 -8.12
CA LEU A 272 -2.47 -0.06 -7.64
C LEU A 272 -2.61 -1.58 -7.58
N GLU A 273 -2.14 -2.28 -8.61
CA GLU A 273 -2.12 -3.74 -8.63
C GLU A 273 -1.20 -4.30 -7.54
N SER A 274 -0.01 -3.74 -7.38
CA SER A 274 0.93 -4.17 -6.33
C SER A 274 0.35 -3.97 -4.92
N ALA A 275 -0.41 -2.89 -4.68
CA ALA A 275 -1.09 -2.67 -3.40
C ALA A 275 -2.18 -3.74 -3.14
N ILE A 276 -2.89 -4.17 -4.17
CA ILE A 276 -3.87 -5.27 -4.07
C ILE A 276 -3.15 -6.59 -3.78
N ASP A 277 -2.05 -6.88 -4.46
CA ASP A 277 -1.22 -8.06 -4.22
C ASP A 277 -0.67 -8.10 -2.77
N ARG A 278 -0.26 -6.96 -2.21
CA ARG A 278 0.12 -6.90 -0.78
C ARG A 278 -1.03 -7.29 0.16
N CYS A 279 -2.28 -7.03 -0.22
CA CYS A 279 -3.42 -7.48 0.57
C CYS A 279 -3.57 -9.00 0.56
N GLU A 280 -3.30 -9.66 -0.57
CA GLU A 280 -3.21 -11.13 -0.65
C GLU A 280 -2.04 -11.66 0.18
N ASP A 281 -0.87 -11.02 0.15
CA ASP A 281 0.29 -11.43 0.95
C ASP A 281 -0.04 -11.48 2.46
N VAL A 282 -0.81 -10.52 2.97
CA VAL A 282 -1.32 -10.55 4.35
C VAL A 282 -2.19 -11.80 4.57
N ALA A 283 -3.06 -12.13 3.62
CA ALA A 283 -3.92 -13.31 3.68
C ALA A 283 -3.11 -14.62 3.72
N ASN A 284 -2.07 -14.72 2.90
CA ASN A 284 -1.19 -15.89 2.83
C ASN A 284 -0.46 -16.14 4.15
N ILE A 285 -0.04 -15.07 4.84
CA ILE A 285 0.56 -15.17 6.17
C ILE A 285 -0.48 -15.64 7.20
N VAL A 286 -1.70 -15.09 7.17
CA VAL A 286 -2.79 -15.52 8.07
C VAL A 286 -3.18 -16.97 7.86
N GLU A 287 -3.29 -17.42 6.61
CA GLU A 287 -3.57 -18.82 6.29
C GLU A 287 -2.49 -19.73 6.91
N THR A 288 -1.22 -19.36 6.75
CA THR A 288 -0.10 -20.09 7.34
C THR A 288 -0.19 -20.14 8.88
N ILE A 289 -0.49 -19.01 9.53
CA ILE A 289 -0.71 -18.93 10.99
C ILE A 289 -1.86 -19.85 11.40
N ALA A 290 -3.00 -19.80 10.71
CA ALA A 290 -4.16 -20.61 11.04
C ALA A 290 -3.83 -22.11 10.97
N ILE A 291 -3.05 -22.54 9.98
CA ILE A 291 -2.58 -23.93 9.85
C ILE A 291 -1.63 -24.32 11.00
N LYS A 292 -0.70 -23.43 11.39
CA LYS A 292 0.22 -23.67 12.52
C LYS A 292 -0.52 -23.85 13.86
N HIS A 293 -1.71 -23.26 14.00
CA HIS A 293 -2.50 -23.23 15.23
C HIS A 293 -3.78 -24.09 15.18
N ALA A 294 -3.98 -24.89 14.12
CA ALA A 294 -5.12 -25.78 13.91
C ALA A 294 -5.08 -27.08 14.74
#